data_AF-A0A529TW69-F1
#
_entry.id   AF-A0A529TW69-F1
#
_cell.length_a   1.000
_cell.length_b   1.000
_cell.length_c   1.000
_cell.angle_alpha   90.00
_cell.angle_beta   90.00
_cell.angle_gamma   90.00
#
_symmetry.space_group_name_H-M   'P 1'
#
loop_
_entity.id
_entity.type
_entity.pdbx_description
1 polymer ?
#
loop_
_entity_poly.entity_id
_entity_poly.type
_entity_poly.pdbx_seq_one_letter_code
_entity_poly.pdbx_strand_id
1 'polypeptide(L)'
;VLQERVDIRKKLVDNALASKVDYLSEYQELVGLQQDLNLQQSRLREADAAIAVLRETKERTIAEYRRATYDALAKADQRVESAEQEETKAEQRTKFQRLTAPVDGVVQQLAVHTIGGVVTPAQPLAVVVPSESHLEIEAMLSNRDIGFVHPGQKTEIKVDTFNFTRYGLLHGKVLSVSPDAIPRERQSGSNDRASGAEQSDSEPRGQELEYAARVSLDSAYMQVDDKLVKLSPGMAVTVEIKTGARTIIGYFLSPLAKYKHEALRDR
;
A
#
# COMPACT_ATOMS: atom_id res chain seq x y z
N VAL A 1 63.89 -44.58 -46.52
CA VAL A 1 63.97 -45.33 -47.79
C VAL A 1 64.58 -44.54 -48.94
N LEU A 2 63.92 -43.57 -49.59
CA LEU A 2 64.48 -42.90 -50.79
C LEU A 2 65.69 -42.00 -50.46
N GLN A 3 65.67 -41.29 -49.33
CA GLN A 3 66.79 -40.49 -48.82
C GLN A 3 68.01 -41.35 -48.48
N GLU A 4 67.82 -42.45 -47.76
CA GLU A 4 68.89 -43.42 -47.48
C GLU A 4 69.43 -44.04 -48.78
N ARG A 5 68.59 -44.28 -49.79
CA ARG A 5 68.99 -44.81 -51.10
C ARG A 5 69.89 -43.82 -51.85
N VAL A 6 69.52 -42.53 -51.85
CA VAL A 6 70.31 -41.44 -52.41
C VAL A 6 71.65 -41.28 -51.67
N ASP A 7 71.66 -41.36 -50.34
CA ASP A 7 72.87 -41.25 -49.51
C ASP A 7 73.84 -42.43 -49.72
N ILE A 8 73.32 -43.65 -49.86
CA ILE A 8 74.11 -44.84 -50.19
C ILE A 8 74.67 -44.73 -51.62
N ARG A 9 73.86 -44.32 -52.60
CA ARG A 9 74.34 -44.13 -53.98
C ARG A 9 75.39 -43.03 -54.10
N LYS A 10 75.26 -41.94 -53.35
CA LYS A 10 76.28 -40.89 -53.28
C LYS A 10 77.65 -41.47 -52.90
N LYS A 11 77.70 -42.25 -51.82
CA LYS A 11 78.93 -42.93 -51.36
C LYS A 11 79.48 -43.92 -52.39
N LEU A 12 78.62 -44.60 -53.15
CA LEU A 12 79.05 -45.53 -54.21
C LEU A 12 79.60 -44.79 -55.43
N VAL A 13 79.01 -43.65 -55.82
CA VAL A 13 79.52 -42.78 -56.88
C VAL A 13 80.85 -42.14 -56.50
N ASP A 14 81.01 -41.68 -55.25
CA ASP A 14 82.26 -41.08 -54.74
C ASP A 14 83.44 -42.08 -54.77
N ASN A 15 83.16 -43.38 -54.61
CA ASN A 15 84.13 -44.47 -54.73
C ASN A 15 84.27 -45.04 -56.16
N ALA A 16 83.66 -44.41 -57.17
CA ALA A 16 83.64 -44.85 -58.58
C ALA A 16 82.98 -46.23 -58.84
N LEU A 17 82.09 -46.67 -57.95
CA LEU A 17 81.42 -47.99 -58.00
C LEU A 17 79.99 -47.95 -58.57
N ALA A 18 79.47 -46.78 -58.98
CA ALA A 18 78.11 -46.62 -59.50
C ALA A 18 78.00 -45.51 -60.56
N SER A 19 76.91 -45.55 -61.34
CA SER A 19 76.58 -44.54 -62.36
C SER A 19 76.20 -43.19 -61.73
N LYS A 20 76.89 -42.12 -62.14
CA LYS A 20 76.58 -40.75 -61.72
C LYS A 20 75.19 -40.30 -62.20
N VAL A 21 74.73 -40.80 -63.35
CA VAL A 21 73.41 -40.48 -63.92
C VAL A 21 72.29 -41.02 -63.04
N ASP A 22 72.44 -42.25 -62.53
CA ASP A 22 71.44 -42.91 -61.68
C ASP A 22 71.37 -42.34 -60.26
N TYR A 23 72.47 -41.73 -59.78
CA TYR A 23 72.44 -40.94 -58.55
C TYR A 23 71.71 -39.61 -58.74
N LEU A 24 72.01 -38.89 -59.83
CA LEU A 24 71.42 -37.58 -60.10
C LEU A 24 69.91 -37.67 -60.34
N SER A 25 69.43 -38.74 -61.01
CA SER A 25 68.00 -38.98 -61.20
C SER A 25 67.27 -39.20 -59.86
N GLU A 26 67.81 -40.04 -58.98
CA GLU A 26 67.23 -40.27 -57.65
C GLU A 26 67.32 -39.04 -56.74
N TYR A 27 68.40 -38.26 -56.85
CA TYR A 27 68.53 -37.00 -56.12
C TYR A 27 67.48 -35.98 -56.59
N GLN A 28 67.24 -35.86 -57.91
CA GLN A 28 66.15 -35.03 -58.44
C GLN A 28 64.78 -35.50 -57.94
N GLU A 29 64.53 -36.81 -57.93
CA GLU A 29 63.28 -37.39 -57.42
C GLU A 29 63.08 -37.06 -55.93
N LEU A 30 64.12 -37.18 -55.11
CA LEU A 30 64.08 -36.81 -53.69
C LEU A 30 63.79 -35.33 -53.49
N VAL A 31 64.46 -34.44 -54.23
CA VAL A 31 64.24 -32.99 -54.13
C VAL A 31 62.81 -32.63 -54.54
N GLY A 32 62.26 -33.26 -55.59
CA GLY A 32 60.87 -33.08 -56.01
C GLY A 32 59.89 -33.48 -54.91
N LEU A 33 60.04 -34.68 -54.34
CA LEU A 33 59.20 -35.15 -53.23
C LEU A 33 59.30 -34.26 -51.99
N GLN A 34 60.48 -33.70 -51.70
CA GLN A 34 60.68 -32.81 -50.57
C GLN A 34 60.01 -31.43 -50.81
N GLN A 35 60.03 -30.92 -52.04
CA GLN A 35 59.28 -29.73 -52.42
C GLN A 35 57.77 -29.96 -52.34
N ASP A 36 57.29 -31.12 -52.82
CA ASP A 36 55.87 -31.49 -52.70
C ASP A 36 55.44 -31.58 -51.24
N LEU A 37 56.27 -32.18 -50.37
CA LEU A 37 55.98 -32.28 -48.94
C LEU A 37 55.87 -30.88 -48.30
N ASN A 38 56.77 -29.96 -48.63
CA ASN A 38 56.70 -28.57 -48.15
C ASN A 38 55.44 -27.84 -48.65
N LEU A 39 55.05 -28.07 -49.91
CA LEU A 39 53.82 -27.52 -50.49
C LEU A 39 52.59 -28.06 -49.74
N GLN A 40 52.52 -29.38 -49.50
CA GLN A 40 51.42 -29.99 -48.77
C GLN A 40 51.36 -29.52 -47.31
N GLN A 41 52.50 -29.37 -46.64
CA GLN A 41 52.55 -28.78 -45.29
C GLN A 41 52.06 -27.34 -45.26
N SER A 42 52.42 -26.54 -46.27
CA SER A 42 51.95 -25.15 -46.37
C SER A 42 50.43 -25.09 -46.59
N ARG A 43 49.90 -25.95 -47.46
CA ARG A 43 48.44 -26.10 -47.66
C ARG A 43 47.71 -26.54 -46.39
N LEU A 44 48.32 -27.44 -45.62
CA LEU A 44 47.75 -27.90 -44.35
C LEU A 44 47.66 -26.74 -43.34
N ARG A 45 48.72 -25.92 -43.22
CA ARG A 45 48.70 -24.73 -42.36
C ARG A 45 47.66 -23.71 -42.80
N GLU A 46 47.52 -23.49 -44.11
CA GLU A 46 46.50 -22.59 -44.67
C GLU A 46 45.08 -23.10 -44.38
N ALA A 47 44.84 -24.40 -44.55
CA ALA A 47 43.57 -25.03 -44.23
C ALA A 47 43.25 -24.95 -42.73
N ASP A 48 44.23 -25.18 -41.84
CA ASP A 48 44.05 -25.06 -40.40
C ASP A 48 43.72 -23.62 -39.97
N ALA A 49 44.39 -22.63 -40.57
CA ALA A 49 44.08 -21.22 -40.34
C ALA A 49 42.67 -20.86 -40.82
N ALA A 50 42.25 -21.37 -41.99
CA ALA A 50 40.89 -21.19 -42.48
C ALA A 50 39.84 -21.83 -41.56
N ILE A 51 40.12 -23.03 -41.02
CA ILE A 51 39.25 -23.69 -40.04
C ILE A 51 39.15 -22.85 -38.74
N ALA A 52 40.24 -22.27 -38.27
CA ALA A 52 40.23 -21.42 -37.08
C ALA A 52 39.33 -20.18 -37.27
N VAL A 53 39.45 -19.49 -38.41
CA VAL A 53 38.59 -18.35 -38.77
C VAL A 53 37.12 -18.77 -38.90
N LEU A 54 36.84 -19.92 -39.52
CA LEU A 54 35.47 -20.44 -39.64
C LEU A 54 34.85 -20.78 -38.28
N ARG A 55 35.65 -21.27 -37.33
CA ARG A 55 35.20 -21.52 -35.96
C ARG A 55 34.87 -20.23 -35.23
N GLU A 56 35.75 -19.23 -35.33
CA GLU A 56 35.51 -17.93 -34.70
C GLU A 56 34.27 -17.22 -35.28
N THR A 57 34.12 -17.24 -36.60
CA THR A 57 32.94 -16.66 -37.25
C THR A 57 31.66 -17.38 -36.85
N LYS A 58 31.67 -18.72 -36.75
CA LYS A 58 30.54 -19.49 -36.23
C LYS A 58 30.15 -19.05 -34.82
N GLU A 59 31.11 -18.98 -33.89
CA GLU A 59 30.82 -18.59 -32.50
C GLU A 59 30.31 -17.16 -32.41
N ARG A 60 30.90 -16.23 -33.18
CA ARG A 60 30.43 -14.85 -33.27
C ARG A 60 28.98 -14.79 -33.79
N THR A 61 28.66 -15.51 -34.86
CA THR A 61 27.31 -15.53 -35.43
C THR A 61 26.30 -16.14 -34.44
N ILE A 62 26.66 -17.18 -33.70
CA ILE A 62 25.80 -17.75 -32.65
C ILE A 62 25.54 -16.71 -31.54
N ALA A 63 26.58 -15.99 -31.09
CA ALA A 63 26.45 -14.96 -30.07
C ALA A 63 25.58 -13.78 -30.55
N GLU A 64 25.79 -13.31 -31.77
CA GLU A 64 24.98 -12.24 -32.39
C GLU A 64 23.52 -12.65 -32.55
N TYR A 65 23.27 -13.88 -33.02
CA TYR A 65 21.92 -14.41 -33.17
C TYR A 65 21.20 -14.51 -31.81
N ARG A 66 21.88 -15.05 -30.79
CA ARG A 66 21.33 -15.11 -29.42
C ARG A 66 21.02 -13.74 -28.88
N ARG A 67 21.93 -12.77 -29.02
CA ARG A 67 21.70 -11.39 -28.60
C ARG A 67 20.49 -10.78 -29.28
N ALA A 68 20.40 -10.87 -30.61
CA ALA A 68 19.27 -10.35 -31.37
C ALA A 68 17.94 -11.00 -30.95
N THR A 69 17.95 -12.30 -30.65
CA THR A 69 16.77 -13.03 -30.17
C THR A 69 16.34 -12.54 -28.79
N TYR A 70 17.27 -12.37 -27.84
CA TYR A 70 16.95 -11.83 -26.52
C TYR A 70 16.49 -10.38 -26.56
N ASP A 71 17.08 -9.55 -27.42
CA ASP A 71 16.65 -8.16 -27.61
C ASP A 71 15.22 -8.11 -28.20
N ALA A 72 14.88 -9.03 -29.10
CA ALA A 72 13.53 -9.15 -29.65
C ALA A 72 12.52 -9.63 -28.60
N LEU A 73 12.91 -10.61 -27.76
CA LEU A 73 12.09 -11.12 -26.66
C LEU A 73 11.81 -10.03 -25.64
N ALA A 74 12.84 -9.33 -25.16
CA ALA A 74 12.68 -8.23 -24.20
C ALA A 74 11.76 -7.12 -24.72
N LYS A 75 11.85 -6.79 -26.02
CA LYS A 75 10.93 -5.82 -26.65
C LYS A 75 9.50 -6.34 -26.75
N ALA A 76 9.31 -7.64 -26.97
CA ALA A 76 7.98 -8.25 -26.99
C ALA A 76 7.37 -8.23 -25.58
N ASP A 77 8.14 -8.61 -24.55
CA ASP A 77 7.70 -8.60 -23.15
C ASP A 77 7.32 -7.18 -22.71
N GLN A 78 8.14 -6.18 -23.03
CA GLN A 78 7.82 -4.78 -22.73
C GLN A 78 6.50 -4.33 -23.40
N ARG A 79 6.19 -4.83 -24.61
CA ARG A 79 4.91 -4.53 -25.28
C ARG A 79 3.74 -5.20 -24.58
N VAL A 80 3.91 -6.45 -24.14
CA VAL A 80 2.89 -7.17 -23.35
C VAL A 80 2.56 -6.39 -22.09
N GLU A 81 3.58 -6.02 -21.30
CA GLU A 81 3.39 -5.23 -20.07
C GLU A 81 2.66 -3.91 -20.36
N SER A 82 3.04 -3.19 -21.43
CA SER A 82 2.37 -1.95 -21.79
C SER A 82 0.91 -2.16 -22.20
N ALA A 83 0.61 -3.24 -22.92
CA ALA A 83 -0.74 -3.56 -23.37
C ALA A 83 -1.64 -3.98 -22.21
N GLU A 84 -1.13 -4.74 -21.23
CA GLU A 84 -1.86 -5.11 -20.01
C GLU A 84 -2.23 -3.89 -19.16
N GLN A 85 -1.32 -2.91 -19.06
CA GLN A 85 -1.62 -1.63 -18.38
C GLN A 85 -2.70 -0.83 -19.12
N GLU A 86 -2.66 -0.82 -20.46
CA GLU A 86 -3.69 -0.18 -21.27
C GLU A 86 -5.05 -0.88 -21.14
N GLU A 87 -5.08 -2.21 -21.12
CA GLU A 87 -6.27 -3.02 -20.90
C GLU A 87 -6.88 -2.72 -19.53
N THR A 88 -6.08 -2.79 -18.46
CA THR A 88 -6.52 -2.46 -17.10
C THR A 88 -7.13 -1.05 -17.02
N LYS A 89 -6.49 -0.07 -17.67
CA LYS A 89 -6.99 1.31 -17.74
C LYS A 89 -8.31 1.41 -18.51
N ALA A 90 -8.45 0.68 -19.62
CA ALA A 90 -9.67 0.65 -20.42
C ALA A 90 -10.83 -0.03 -19.67
N GLU A 91 -10.56 -1.12 -18.95
CA GLU A 91 -11.53 -1.81 -18.10
C GLU A 91 -12.02 -0.90 -16.97
N GLN A 92 -11.11 -0.25 -16.24
CA GLN A 92 -11.47 0.71 -15.19
C GLN A 92 -12.31 1.86 -15.74
N ARG A 93 -11.95 2.41 -16.90
CA ARG A 93 -12.72 3.49 -17.55
C ARG A 93 -14.13 3.02 -17.88
N THR A 94 -14.28 1.81 -18.43
CA THR A 94 -15.58 1.20 -18.73
C THR A 94 -16.40 0.97 -17.45
N LYS A 95 -15.76 0.48 -16.39
CA LYS A 95 -16.40 0.29 -15.07
C LYS A 95 -16.93 1.60 -14.51
N PHE A 96 -16.17 2.70 -14.61
CA PHE A 96 -16.58 4.01 -14.12
C PHE A 96 -17.60 4.75 -15.01
N GLN A 97 -17.88 4.28 -16.22
CA GLN A 97 -19.01 4.79 -17.02
C GLN A 97 -20.36 4.37 -16.43
N ARG A 98 -20.40 3.25 -15.70
CA ARG A 98 -21.60 2.80 -14.97
C ARG A 98 -21.41 3.09 -13.49
N LEU A 99 -22.02 4.18 -13.02
CA LEU A 99 -22.03 4.52 -11.61
C LEU A 99 -23.12 3.72 -10.89
N THR A 100 -22.72 3.01 -9.84
CA THR A 100 -23.60 2.24 -8.96
C THR A 100 -23.46 2.77 -7.53
N ALA A 101 -24.53 2.68 -6.73
CA ALA A 101 -24.46 3.02 -5.32
C ALA A 101 -23.57 2.00 -4.58
N PRO A 102 -22.64 2.43 -3.71
CA PRO A 102 -21.78 1.52 -2.95
C PRO A 102 -22.50 0.85 -1.77
N VAL A 103 -23.63 1.41 -1.34
CA VAL A 103 -24.43 0.97 -0.19
C VAL A 103 -25.91 1.11 -0.51
N ASP A 104 -26.72 0.24 0.09
CA ASP A 104 -28.17 0.32 0.00
C ASP A 104 -28.68 1.56 0.74
N GLY A 105 -29.49 2.36 0.07
CA GLY A 105 -29.90 3.66 0.57
C GLY A 105 -30.89 4.37 -0.33
N VAL A 106 -31.25 5.58 0.07
CA VAL A 106 -32.12 6.48 -0.70
C VAL A 106 -31.27 7.62 -1.26
N VAL A 107 -31.49 7.96 -2.53
CA VAL A 107 -30.87 9.14 -3.15
C VAL A 107 -31.55 10.39 -2.61
N GLN A 108 -30.83 11.18 -1.79
CA GLN A 108 -31.35 12.41 -1.18
C GLN A 108 -31.29 13.59 -2.16
N GLN A 109 -30.20 13.68 -2.94
CA GLN A 109 -29.96 14.76 -3.88
C GLN A 109 -29.40 14.19 -5.18
N LEU A 110 -29.91 14.68 -6.32
CA LEU A 110 -29.43 14.35 -7.66
C LEU A 110 -29.03 15.66 -8.37
N ALA A 111 -27.72 15.89 -8.51
CA ALA A 111 -27.18 17.12 -9.08
C ALA A 111 -27.33 17.19 -10.61
N VAL A 112 -27.29 16.04 -11.29
CA VAL A 112 -27.41 15.94 -12.75
C VAL A 112 -28.58 15.03 -13.11
N HIS A 113 -29.56 15.57 -13.82
CA HIS A 113 -30.80 14.88 -14.18
C HIS A 113 -31.15 15.02 -15.67
N THR A 114 -30.24 15.56 -16.48
CA THR A 114 -30.45 15.80 -17.92
C THR A 114 -29.77 14.72 -18.77
N ILE A 115 -30.53 14.16 -19.73
CA ILE A 115 -30.01 13.16 -20.68
C ILE A 115 -29.04 13.86 -21.64
N GLY A 116 -27.81 13.35 -21.75
CA GLY A 116 -26.77 13.94 -22.58
C GLY A 116 -25.97 15.08 -21.92
N GLY A 117 -26.20 15.34 -20.63
CA GLY A 117 -25.37 16.26 -19.85
C GLY A 117 -23.93 15.76 -19.74
N VAL A 118 -22.96 16.64 -19.93
CA VAL A 118 -21.53 16.34 -19.74
C VAL A 118 -21.17 16.56 -18.28
N VAL A 119 -20.48 15.59 -17.68
CA VAL A 119 -20.00 15.65 -16.30
C VAL A 119 -18.49 15.61 -16.26
N THR A 120 -17.88 16.31 -15.31
CA THR A 120 -16.42 16.31 -15.12
C THR A 120 -15.99 15.26 -14.09
N PRO A 121 -14.73 14.80 -14.12
CA PRO A 121 -14.20 13.93 -13.08
C PRO A 121 -14.33 14.58 -11.70
N ALA A 122 -14.65 13.77 -10.69
CA ALA A 122 -14.89 14.18 -9.30
C ALA A 122 -16.07 15.14 -9.07
N GLN A 123 -16.88 15.42 -10.08
CA GLN A 123 -18.13 16.15 -9.89
C GLN A 123 -19.12 15.27 -9.11
N PRO A 124 -19.65 15.73 -7.96
CA PRO A 124 -20.65 14.98 -7.22
C PRO A 124 -21.96 14.94 -8.03
N LEU A 125 -22.45 13.73 -8.29
CA LEU A 125 -23.68 13.52 -9.08
C LEU A 125 -24.90 13.23 -8.20
N ALA A 126 -24.71 12.46 -7.14
CA ALA A 126 -25.77 12.06 -6.24
C ALA A 126 -25.26 11.88 -4.80
N VAL A 127 -26.12 12.15 -3.83
CA VAL A 127 -25.87 11.86 -2.41
C VAL A 127 -26.80 10.72 -1.99
N VAL A 128 -26.21 9.60 -1.58
CA VAL A 128 -26.94 8.41 -1.10
C VAL A 128 -26.87 8.36 0.42
N VAL A 129 -28.03 8.29 1.06
CA VAL A 129 -28.15 8.10 2.51
C VAL A 129 -28.44 6.62 2.78
N PRO A 130 -27.59 5.90 3.51
CA PRO A 130 -27.79 4.48 3.81
C PRO A 130 -29.10 4.22 4.58
N SER A 131 -29.80 3.13 4.24
CA SER A 131 -31.04 2.75 4.93
C SER A 131 -30.80 2.04 6.27
N GLU A 132 -29.64 1.38 6.40
CA GLU A 132 -29.22 0.57 7.56
C GLU A 132 -28.22 1.32 8.45
N SER A 133 -28.48 2.60 8.75
CA SER A 133 -27.70 3.30 9.76
C SER A 133 -28.18 2.90 11.16
N HIS A 134 -27.26 2.32 11.93
CA HIS A 134 -27.45 2.22 13.36
C HIS A 134 -27.35 3.64 13.90
N LEU A 135 -28.38 4.10 14.63
CA LEU A 135 -28.31 5.40 15.27
C LEU A 135 -27.22 5.35 16.34
N GLU A 136 -26.38 6.37 16.31
CA GLU A 136 -25.37 6.63 17.32
C GLU A 136 -25.55 8.07 17.82
N ILE A 137 -25.16 8.29 19.06
CA ILE A 137 -25.17 9.61 19.68
C ILE A 137 -23.75 10.10 19.77
N GLU A 138 -23.55 11.32 19.29
CA GLU A 138 -22.36 12.09 19.58
C GLU A 138 -22.65 12.97 20.79
N ALA A 139 -21.98 12.67 21.91
CA ALA A 139 -22.10 13.40 23.17
C ALA A 139 -20.83 14.20 23.42
N MET A 140 -20.97 15.48 23.74
CA MET A 140 -19.85 16.33 24.13
C MET A 140 -19.56 16.18 25.61
N LEU A 141 -18.31 15.83 25.93
CA LEU A 141 -17.83 15.57 27.28
C LEU A 141 -16.93 16.71 27.74
N SER A 142 -17.12 17.19 28.97
CA SER A 142 -16.24 18.21 29.54
C SER A 142 -14.84 17.68 29.82
N ASN A 143 -13.82 18.53 29.73
CA ASN A 143 -12.42 18.18 30.03
C ASN A 143 -12.19 17.57 31.42
N ARG A 144 -13.06 17.84 32.39
CA ARG A 144 -12.97 17.25 33.73
C ARG A 144 -13.37 15.75 33.74
N ASP A 145 -14.19 15.33 32.80
CA ASP A 145 -14.83 14.00 32.81
C ASP A 145 -14.15 12.99 31.88
N ILE A 146 -13.39 13.44 30.86
CA ILE A 146 -12.69 12.55 29.93
C ILE A 146 -11.79 11.53 30.62
N GLY A 147 -11.17 11.89 31.75
CA GLY A 147 -10.31 10.99 32.51
C GLY A 147 -11.02 9.78 33.12
N PHE A 148 -12.36 9.78 33.19
CA PHE A 148 -13.16 8.72 33.80
C PHE A 148 -14.06 7.96 32.81
N VAL A 149 -14.12 8.42 31.56
CA VAL A 149 -14.95 7.81 30.52
C VAL A 149 -14.12 6.88 29.66
N HIS A 150 -14.60 5.64 29.52
CA HIS A 150 -13.92 4.61 28.73
C HIS A 150 -14.91 3.85 27.83
N PRO A 151 -14.46 3.37 26.66
CA PRO A 151 -15.24 2.48 25.81
C PRO A 151 -15.80 1.29 26.59
N GLY A 152 -17.07 0.94 26.34
CA GLY A 152 -17.79 -0.18 26.95
C GLY A 152 -18.60 0.16 28.20
N GLN A 153 -18.47 1.37 28.76
CA GLN A 153 -19.30 1.81 29.89
C GLN A 153 -20.77 1.90 29.49
N LYS A 154 -21.67 1.48 30.40
CA LYS A 154 -23.12 1.58 30.21
C LYS A 154 -23.57 3.04 30.31
N THR A 155 -24.44 3.44 29.41
CA THR A 155 -24.99 4.80 29.35
C THR A 155 -26.51 4.79 29.43
N GLU A 156 -27.06 5.79 30.11
CA GLU A 156 -28.49 6.11 30.10
C GLU A 156 -28.70 7.37 29.26
N ILE A 157 -29.66 7.32 28.35
CA ILE A 157 -29.88 8.35 27.33
C ILE A 157 -31.27 8.94 27.53
N LYS A 158 -31.31 10.24 27.77
CA LYS A 158 -32.53 11.05 27.87
C LYS A 158 -32.73 11.78 26.56
N VAL A 159 -33.89 11.61 25.94
CA VAL A 159 -34.23 12.32 24.70
C VAL A 159 -35.01 13.58 25.08
N ASP A 160 -34.49 14.77 24.78
CA ASP A 160 -35.07 16.02 25.29
C ASP A 160 -36.49 16.28 24.77
N THR A 161 -36.81 15.76 23.58
CA THR A 161 -38.15 15.87 22.97
C THR A 161 -39.21 15.04 23.69
N PHE A 162 -38.82 14.06 24.53
CA PHE A 162 -39.73 13.18 25.26
C PHE A 162 -39.44 13.21 26.77
N ASN A 163 -40.46 13.44 27.59
CA ASN A 163 -40.27 13.48 29.04
C ASN A 163 -39.82 12.10 29.57
N PHE A 164 -38.56 12.00 30.01
CA PHE A 164 -37.93 10.77 30.50
C PHE A 164 -38.62 10.17 31.74
N THR A 165 -39.33 10.97 32.54
CA THR A 165 -40.07 10.48 33.72
C THR A 165 -41.33 9.72 33.29
N ARG A 166 -41.93 10.09 32.15
CA ARG A 166 -43.14 9.45 31.63
C ARG A 166 -42.84 8.31 30.66
N TYR A 167 -41.83 8.47 29.81
CA TYR A 167 -41.55 7.53 28.71
C TYR A 167 -40.29 6.68 28.91
N GLY A 168 -39.55 6.90 30.01
CA GLY A 168 -38.36 6.13 30.36
C GLY A 168 -37.08 6.62 29.70
N LEU A 169 -36.02 5.83 29.88
CA LEU A 169 -34.67 6.10 29.42
C LEU A 169 -34.26 5.08 28.36
N LEU A 170 -33.47 5.53 27.38
CA LEU A 170 -32.83 4.62 26.45
C LEU A 170 -31.48 4.17 27.02
N HIS A 171 -31.06 2.97 26.63
CA HIS A 171 -29.84 2.36 27.12
C HIS A 171 -28.85 2.21 25.98
N GLY A 172 -27.57 2.28 26.33
CA GLY A 172 -26.49 2.25 25.37
C GLY A 172 -25.15 1.95 25.99
N LYS A 173 -24.11 2.04 25.17
CA LYS A 173 -22.71 1.91 25.60
C LYS A 173 -21.83 2.93 24.91
N VAL A 174 -20.79 3.38 25.60
CA VAL A 174 -19.74 4.20 24.99
C VAL A 174 -18.99 3.36 23.97
N LEU A 175 -18.99 3.77 22.70
CA LEU A 175 -18.24 3.12 21.63
C LEU A 175 -16.79 3.63 21.61
N SER A 176 -16.62 4.94 21.65
CA SER A 176 -15.30 5.58 21.58
C SER A 176 -15.34 6.98 22.19
N VAL A 177 -14.20 7.43 22.72
CA VAL A 177 -13.98 8.82 23.11
C VAL A 177 -12.87 9.37 22.22
N SER A 178 -13.13 10.49 21.55
CA SER A 178 -12.12 11.16 20.74
C SER A 178 -11.03 11.70 21.66
N PRO A 179 -9.74 11.48 21.33
CA PRO A 179 -8.64 12.09 22.06
C PRO A 179 -8.49 13.59 21.73
N ASP A 180 -9.18 14.07 20.69
CA ASP A 180 -9.08 15.44 20.22
C ASP A 180 -10.02 16.38 20.98
N ALA A 181 -9.49 17.54 21.35
CA ALA A 181 -10.18 18.55 22.13
C ALA A 181 -10.76 19.63 21.22
N ILE A 182 -12.07 19.82 21.29
CA ILE A 182 -12.81 20.81 20.52
C ILE A 182 -12.95 22.07 21.39
N PRO A 183 -12.40 23.23 20.98
CA PRO A 183 -12.61 24.47 21.70
C PRO A 183 -14.08 24.89 21.59
N ARG A 184 -14.72 25.09 22.73
CA ARG A 184 -16.11 25.57 22.77
C ARG A 184 -16.14 27.06 22.44
N GLU A 185 -16.64 27.40 21.25
CA GLU A 185 -16.89 28.80 20.88
C GLU A 185 -18.05 29.31 21.74
N ARG A 186 -17.76 30.23 22.67
CA ARG A 186 -18.82 30.90 23.43
C ARG A 186 -19.70 31.66 22.45
N GLN A 187 -20.95 31.21 22.27
CA GLN A 187 -22.01 32.05 21.70
C GLN A 187 -22.16 33.29 22.59
N SER A 188 -21.43 34.35 22.25
CA SER A 188 -21.57 35.68 22.86
C SER A 188 -22.94 36.21 22.48
N GLY A 189 -23.92 35.98 23.37
CA GLY A 189 -25.32 36.26 23.04
C GLY A 189 -26.31 36.03 24.17
N SER A 190 -25.97 36.29 25.44
CA SER A 190 -27.01 36.58 26.44
C SER A 190 -26.44 37.39 27.61
N ASN A 191 -26.99 38.59 27.77
CA ASN A 191 -26.84 39.42 28.95
C ASN A 191 -27.36 38.66 30.18
N ASP A 192 -26.47 38.11 31.01
CA ASP A 192 -26.80 37.86 32.41
C ASP A 192 -25.86 38.66 33.30
N ARG A 193 -26.47 39.67 33.90
CA ARG A 193 -25.88 40.52 34.92
C ARG A 193 -25.57 39.67 36.14
N ALA A 194 -24.35 39.86 36.63
CA ALA A 194 -23.88 39.63 37.99
C ALA A 194 -24.95 39.12 38.98
N SER A 195 -24.83 37.85 39.38
CA SER A 195 -25.27 37.39 40.69
C SER A 195 -24.12 36.59 41.28
N GLY A 196 -23.51 37.18 42.31
CA GLY A 196 -22.32 36.65 42.95
C GLY A 196 -22.64 35.47 43.87
N ALA A 197 -21.76 34.48 43.83
CA ALA A 197 -21.30 33.74 44.99
C ALA A 197 -20.00 33.06 44.59
N GLU A 198 -18.96 33.30 45.39
CA GLU A 198 -17.62 32.78 45.21
C GLU A 198 -17.63 31.25 45.25
N GLN A 199 -17.24 30.60 44.15
CA GLN A 199 -16.74 29.23 44.17
C GLN A 199 -15.32 29.24 43.62
N SER A 200 -14.39 28.94 44.53
CA SER A 200 -12.98 28.74 44.26
C SER A 200 -12.78 27.51 43.38
N ASP A 201 -12.74 27.70 42.06
CA ASP A 201 -12.22 26.70 41.14
C ASP A 201 -11.19 27.38 40.24
N SER A 202 -9.95 26.90 40.35
CA SER A 202 -8.79 27.35 39.58
C SER A 202 -8.89 26.88 38.13
N GLU A 203 -9.85 27.39 37.37
CA GLU A 203 -9.83 27.27 35.92
C GLU A 203 -9.11 28.47 35.31
N PRO A 204 -8.04 28.27 34.52
CA PRO A 204 -7.49 29.35 33.71
C PRO A 204 -8.59 29.81 32.75
N ARG A 205 -9.00 31.08 32.86
CA ARG A 205 -9.85 31.74 31.87
C ARG A 205 -9.15 31.63 30.51
N GLY A 206 -9.61 30.73 29.64
CA GLY A 206 -8.93 30.46 28.38
C GLY A 206 -9.79 29.77 27.33
N GLN A 207 -10.12 28.49 27.53
CA GLN A 207 -10.89 27.68 26.58
C GLN A 207 -11.56 26.56 27.36
N GLU A 208 -12.89 26.51 27.37
CA GLU A 208 -13.62 25.30 27.77
C GLU A 208 -13.43 24.30 26.63
N LEU A 209 -12.64 23.25 26.86
CA LEU A 209 -12.41 22.17 25.90
C LEU A 209 -13.48 21.09 26.10
N GLU A 210 -14.13 20.69 25.01
CA GLU A 210 -15.05 19.56 24.97
C GLU A 210 -14.43 18.42 24.16
N TYR A 211 -14.78 17.19 24.50
CA TYR A 211 -14.33 15.99 23.78
C TYR A 211 -15.54 15.23 23.27
N ALA A 212 -15.52 14.83 22.00
CA ALA A 212 -16.61 14.07 21.42
C ALA A 212 -16.54 12.59 21.85
N ALA A 213 -17.63 12.06 22.39
CA ALA A 213 -17.81 10.64 22.68
C ALA A 213 -18.94 10.07 21.81
N ARG A 214 -18.71 8.91 21.20
CA ARG A 214 -19.72 8.15 20.44
C ARG A 214 -20.37 7.11 21.33
N VAL A 215 -21.69 7.06 21.33
CA VAL A 215 -22.50 6.17 22.18
C VAL A 215 -23.50 5.41 21.32
N SER A 216 -23.54 4.08 21.45
CA SER A 216 -24.51 3.24 20.76
C SER A 216 -25.88 3.31 21.41
N LEU A 217 -26.96 3.19 20.64
CA LEU A 217 -28.30 2.92 21.17
C LEU A 217 -28.64 1.44 21.04
N ASP A 218 -29.18 0.84 22.11
CA ASP A 218 -29.71 -0.53 22.07
C ASP A 218 -31.00 -0.62 21.23
N SER A 219 -31.75 0.48 21.11
CA SER A 219 -32.97 0.59 20.31
C SER A 219 -33.11 1.98 19.68
N ALA A 220 -33.37 2.02 18.37
CA ALA A 220 -33.72 3.24 17.63
C ALA A 220 -35.19 3.65 17.80
N TYR A 221 -35.94 2.94 18.63
CA TYR A 221 -37.36 3.14 18.87
C TYR A 221 -37.63 3.43 20.35
N MET A 222 -38.54 4.37 20.60
CA MET A 222 -39.02 4.71 21.93
C MET A 222 -40.54 4.54 21.98
N GLN A 223 -41.03 3.96 23.08
CA GLN A 223 -42.46 3.82 23.30
C GLN A 223 -43.00 5.11 23.93
N VAL A 224 -43.81 5.83 23.16
CA VAL A 224 -44.45 7.09 23.59
C VAL A 224 -45.94 6.85 23.55
N ASP A 225 -46.54 6.75 24.74
CA ASP A 225 -47.91 6.25 24.93
C ASP A 225 -48.09 4.86 24.27
N ASP A 226 -49.07 4.68 23.38
CA ASP A 226 -49.33 3.42 22.66
C ASP A 226 -48.67 3.37 21.27
N LYS A 227 -47.71 4.28 20.98
CA LYS A 227 -47.04 4.35 19.69
C LYS A 227 -45.54 4.13 19.82
N LEU A 228 -45.04 3.24 18.97
CA LEU A 228 -43.60 3.05 18.78
C LEU A 228 -43.08 4.13 17.85
N VAL A 229 -42.33 5.10 18.40
CA VAL A 229 -41.78 6.23 17.64
C VAL A 229 -40.34 5.93 17.27
N LYS A 230 -40.02 6.03 15.97
CA LYS A 230 -38.64 5.93 15.48
C LYS A 230 -37.90 7.23 15.78
N LEU A 231 -36.72 7.13 16.38
CA LEU A 231 -35.84 8.25 16.58
C LEU A 231 -35.23 8.70 15.24
N SER A 232 -35.09 10.01 15.05
CA SER A 232 -34.51 10.61 13.85
C SER A 232 -33.20 11.33 14.15
N PRO A 233 -32.23 11.37 13.22
CA PRO A 233 -31.03 12.20 13.36
C PRO A 233 -31.38 13.67 13.63
N GLY A 234 -30.59 14.33 14.49
CA GLY A 234 -30.75 15.76 14.83
C GLY A 234 -31.58 16.05 16.08
N MET A 235 -32.07 15.04 16.80
CA MET A 235 -32.72 15.26 18.10
C MET A 235 -31.69 15.49 19.21
N ALA A 236 -31.96 16.45 20.10
CA ALA A 236 -31.16 16.70 21.28
C ALA A 236 -31.34 15.58 22.30
N VAL A 237 -30.22 15.11 22.86
CA VAL A 237 -30.19 14.06 23.86
C VAL A 237 -29.16 14.39 24.93
N THR A 238 -29.45 13.99 26.16
CA THR A 238 -28.51 14.05 27.29
C THR A 238 -28.07 12.64 27.64
N VAL A 239 -26.76 12.40 27.68
CA VAL A 239 -26.19 11.07 27.99
C VAL A 239 -25.56 11.07 29.37
N GLU A 240 -25.99 10.14 30.22
CA GLU A 240 -25.42 9.88 31.53
C GLU A 240 -24.56 8.62 31.48
N ILE A 241 -23.25 8.78 31.67
CA ILE A 241 -22.27 7.69 31.60
C ILE A 241 -21.96 7.19 33.01
N LYS A 242 -22.07 5.87 33.23
CA LYS A 242 -21.73 5.26 34.52
C LYS A 242 -20.22 5.06 34.66
N THR A 243 -19.53 6.02 35.30
CA THR A 243 -18.06 6.07 35.43
C THR A 243 -17.48 5.31 36.64
N GLY A 244 -18.31 4.67 37.46
CA GLY A 244 -17.88 3.77 38.54
C GLY A 244 -18.70 3.91 39.83
N ALA A 245 -18.51 2.99 40.78
CA ALA A 245 -19.15 3.03 42.09
C ALA A 245 -18.16 3.64 43.10
N ARG A 246 -18.42 4.86 43.59
CA ARG A 246 -17.70 5.42 44.74
C ARG A 246 -18.32 4.90 46.04
N THR A 247 -17.51 4.36 46.94
CA THR A 247 -17.94 4.03 48.30
C THR A 247 -18.03 5.31 49.14
N ILE A 248 -19.14 5.48 49.87
CA ILE A 248 -19.42 6.65 50.72
C ILE A 248 -18.30 6.91 51.74
N ILE A 249 -17.69 5.84 52.28
CA ILE A 249 -16.56 5.91 53.21
C ILE A 249 -15.35 6.63 52.58
N GLY A 250 -15.16 6.53 51.26
CA GLY A 250 -14.06 7.17 50.54
C GLY A 250 -14.18 8.69 50.44
N TYR A 251 -15.41 9.24 50.50
CA TYR A 251 -15.64 10.69 50.50
C TYR A 251 -15.11 11.33 51.80
N PHE A 252 -15.38 10.67 52.93
CA PHE A 252 -14.96 11.12 54.26
C PHE A 252 -13.45 11.02 54.52
N LEU A 253 -12.77 10.03 53.94
CA LEU A 253 -11.32 9.85 54.10
C LEU A 253 -10.48 10.60 53.05
N SER A 254 -11.11 11.13 51.99
CA SER A 254 -10.42 11.89 50.94
C SER A 254 -9.61 13.12 51.42
N PRO A 255 -10.04 13.88 52.46
CA PRO A 255 -9.26 15.02 52.95
C PRO A 255 -7.98 14.56 53.68
N LEU A 256 -8.06 13.48 54.47
CA LEU A 256 -6.94 12.97 55.27
C LEU A 256 -5.80 12.42 54.40
N ALA A 257 -6.11 11.89 53.22
CA ALA A 257 -5.11 11.40 52.27
C ALA A 257 -4.31 12.54 51.59
N LYS A 258 -4.95 13.68 51.30
CA LYS A 258 -4.27 14.86 50.72
C LYS A 258 -3.19 15.42 51.65
N TYR A 259 -3.50 15.55 52.95
CA TYR A 259 -2.55 16.06 53.94
C TYR A 259 -1.29 15.18 54.12
N LYS A 260 -1.40 13.87 53.89
CA LYS A 260 -0.26 12.95 54.05
C LYS A 260 0.75 13.04 52.89
N HIS A 261 0.33 13.47 51.70
CA HIS A 261 1.22 13.63 50.55
C HIS A 261 1.83 15.03 50.43
N GLU A 262 1.18 16.06 50.98
CA GLU A 262 1.72 17.42 51.01
C GLU A 262 2.79 17.60 52.11
N ALA A 263 2.66 16.89 53.24
CA ALA A 263 3.64 16.94 54.33
C ALA A 263 4.99 16.24 54.05
N LEU A 264 5.10 15.45 52.97
CA LEU A 264 6.33 14.72 52.60
C LEU A 264 7.11 15.39 51.47
N ARG A 265 6.65 16.53 50.97
CA ARG A 265 7.26 17.21 49.80
C ARG A 265 7.85 18.58 50.10
N ASP A 266 7.95 18.93 51.37
CA ASP A 266 8.66 20.11 51.84
C ASP A 266 9.94 19.71 52.57
N ARG A 267 11.02 19.60 51.79
CA ARG A 267 12.40 19.90 52.19
C ARG A 267 13.28 20.04 50.95
#